data_AF-A0A0Q9MEK0-F1
#
_entry.id   AF-A0A0Q9MEK0-F1
#
_cell.length_a   1.000
_cell.length_b   1.000
_cell.length_c   1.000
_cell.angle_alpha   90.00
_cell.angle_beta   90.00
_cell.angle_gamma   90.00
#
_symmetry.space_group_name_H-M   'P 1'
#
loop_
_entity.id
_entity.type
_entity.pdbx_description
1 polymer ?
#
loop_
_entity_poly.entity_id
_entity_poly.type
_entity_poly.pdbx_seq_one_letter_code
_entity_poly.pdbx_strand_id
1 'polypeptide(L)'
;MFLMDKETSAEEYFTEDPEFEAYNFGPFSSKVYKAVDTLVEAGLVEDSAQLSRTDDDMWESEKLIGGDDESNAFRTRNFRLTPLGQEYFDALQQELPAKLLQQTQKLRKQFSGWPLRDLVRYVYQKYESYTSKSLIRDDILGPRRI
;
A
#
# COMPACT_ATOMS: atom_id res chain seq x y z
N MET A 1 4.82 -1.27 -0.52
CA MET A 1 5.45 -2.58 -0.26
C MET A 1 5.23 -3.57 -1.40
N PHE A 2 4.00 -3.90 -1.81
CA PHE A 2 3.76 -4.90 -2.88
C PHE A 2 4.54 -4.68 -4.18
N LEU A 3 4.47 -3.49 -4.78
CA LEU A 3 5.23 -3.20 -6.01
C LEU A 3 6.74 -3.15 -5.80
N MET A 4 7.19 -2.89 -4.57
CA MET A 4 8.61 -2.93 -4.24
C MET A 4 9.11 -4.37 -4.25
N ASP A 5 8.35 -5.29 -3.66
CA ASP A 5 8.57 -6.73 -3.75
C ASP A 5 8.58 -7.22 -5.21
N LYS A 6 7.57 -6.84 -6.01
CA LYS A 6 7.43 -7.38 -7.38
C LYS A 6 8.26 -6.72 -8.48
N GLU A 7 8.73 -5.49 -8.30
CA GLU A 7 9.35 -4.71 -9.38
C GLU A 7 10.78 -4.24 -9.08
N THR A 8 11.34 -4.64 -7.94
CA THR A 8 12.71 -4.35 -7.54
C THR A 8 13.39 -5.60 -6.99
N SER A 9 14.68 -5.52 -6.69
CA SER A 9 15.40 -6.61 -5.99
C SER A 9 15.37 -6.43 -4.47
N ALA A 10 14.36 -5.75 -3.92
CA ALA A 10 14.24 -5.51 -2.48
C ALA A 10 13.97 -6.79 -1.69
N GLU A 11 13.39 -7.81 -2.32
CA GLU A 11 13.13 -9.12 -1.70
C GLU A 11 14.39 -9.76 -1.09
N GLU A 12 15.57 -9.55 -1.71
CA GLU A 12 16.86 -10.07 -1.24
C GLU A 12 17.28 -9.49 0.13
N TYR A 13 16.66 -8.38 0.55
CA TYR A 13 16.99 -7.63 1.77
C TYR A 13 15.87 -7.70 2.81
N PHE A 14 14.79 -8.42 2.53
CA PHE A 14 13.75 -8.64 3.52
C PHE A 14 14.21 -9.69 4.53
N THR A 15 13.94 -9.41 5.81
CA THR A 15 14.20 -10.36 6.90
C THR A 15 13.23 -11.55 6.88
N GLU A 16 12.08 -11.38 6.24
CA GLU A 16 11.05 -12.40 6.07
C GLU A 16 10.25 -12.16 4.78
N ASP A 17 9.64 -13.22 4.25
CA ASP A 17 8.69 -13.11 3.14
C ASP A 17 7.46 -12.30 3.59
N PRO A 18 7.09 -11.22 2.87
CA PRO A 18 5.89 -10.45 3.14
C PRO A 18 4.59 -11.26 3.07
N GLU A 19 4.56 -12.39 2.36
CA GLU A 19 3.38 -13.25 2.22
C GLU A 19 2.16 -12.50 1.68
N PHE A 20 2.34 -11.83 0.53
CA PHE A 20 1.21 -11.17 -0.12
C PHE A 20 0.19 -12.18 -0.66
N GLU A 21 -1.07 -11.99 -0.30
CA GLU A 21 -2.21 -12.76 -0.80
C GLU A 21 -3.27 -11.86 -1.46
N ALA A 22 -4.13 -12.47 -2.28
CA ALA A 22 -5.31 -11.79 -2.80
C ALA A 22 -6.30 -11.48 -1.67
N TYR A 23 -6.84 -10.27 -1.66
CA TYR A 23 -7.83 -9.80 -0.68
C TYR A 23 -8.86 -8.86 -1.34
N ASN A 24 -9.75 -8.28 -0.53
CA ASN A 24 -10.93 -7.53 -0.97
C ASN A 24 -10.63 -6.38 -1.93
N PHE A 25 -9.45 -5.74 -1.80
CA PHE A 25 -9.08 -4.59 -2.62
C PHE A 25 -7.74 -4.79 -3.35
N GLY A 26 -7.22 -6.02 -3.38
CA GLY A 26 -5.97 -6.37 -4.05
C GLY A 26 -4.99 -7.09 -3.12
N PRO A 27 -3.68 -6.99 -3.41
CA PRO A 27 -2.65 -7.64 -2.59
C PRO A 27 -2.64 -7.13 -1.15
N PHE A 28 -2.69 -8.06 -0.20
CA PHE A 28 -2.65 -7.79 1.23
C PHE A 28 -1.54 -8.61 1.89
N SER A 29 -0.91 -8.04 2.91
CA SER A 29 0.07 -8.74 3.75
C SER A 29 -0.11 -8.30 5.20
N SER A 30 -0.55 -9.22 6.06
CA SER A 30 -0.67 -8.96 7.50
C SER A 30 0.68 -8.67 8.15
N LYS A 31 1.76 -9.29 7.65
CA LYS A 31 3.13 -9.07 8.12
C LYS A 31 3.61 -7.65 7.86
N VAL A 32 3.33 -7.10 6.68
CA VAL A 32 3.67 -5.70 6.37
C VAL A 32 2.95 -4.75 7.31
N TYR A 33 1.67 -4.97 7.58
CA TYR A 33 0.93 -4.15 8.55
C TYR A 33 1.54 -4.24 9.95
N LYS A 34 1.84 -5.45 10.43
CA LYS A 34 2.48 -5.67 11.72
C LYS A 34 3.85 -5.00 11.82
N ALA A 35 4.64 -5.03 10.74
CA ALA A 35 5.93 -4.36 10.68
C ALA A 35 5.78 -2.84 10.79
N VAL A 36 4.81 -2.25 10.08
CA VAL A 36 4.50 -0.82 10.19
C VAL A 36 4.04 -0.45 11.60
N ASP A 37 3.14 -1.22 12.19
CA ASP A 37 2.65 -0.98 13.55
C ASP A 37 3.78 -1.09 14.58
N THR A 38 4.72 -2.03 14.40
CA THR A 38 5.92 -2.14 15.25
C THR A 38 6.80 -0.88 15.15
N LEU A 39 6.97 -0.32 13.95
CA LEU A 39 7.73 0.93 13.75
C LEU A 39 7.01 2.14 14.39
N VAL A 40 5.68 2.13 14.41
CA VAL A 40 4.87 3.15 15.09
C VAL A 40 5.02 3.03 16.60
N GLU A 41 4.91 1.83 17.16
CA GLU A 41 5.10 1.55 18.59
C GLU A 41 6.52 1.91 19.07
N ALA A 42 7.52 1.70 18.21
CA ALA A 42 8.91 2.09 18.47
C ALA A 42 9.17 3.60 18.36
N GLY A 43 8.19 4.40 17.93
CA GLY A 43 8.32 5.85 17.74
C GLY A 43 9.17 6.25 16.51
N LEU A 44 9.41 5.32 15.59
CA LEU A 44 10.16 5.57 14.35
C LEU A 44 9.24 6.08 13.22
N VAL A 45 7.96 5.73 13.28
CA VAL A 45 6.94 6.15 12.32
C VAL A 45 5.79 6.83 13.07
N GLU A 46 5.38 7.99 12.57
CA GLU A 46 4.10 8.61 12.91
C GLU A 46 3.00 8.03 12.02
N ASP A 47 1.89 7.64 12.65
CA ASP A 47 0.65 7.29 11.98
C ASP A 47 -0.40 8.38 12.23
N SER A 48 -0.64 9.18 11.19
CA SER A 48 -1.73 10.15 11.19
C SER A 48 -2.94 9.54 10.51
N ALA A 49 -3.79 8.88 11.30
CA ALA A 49 -5.10 8.47 10.84
C ALA A 49 -5.97 9.72 10.60
N GLN A 50 -6.28 10.00 9.34
CA GLN A 50 -7.23 11.05 8.96
C GLN A 50 -8.54 10.40 8.51
N LEU A 51 -9.66 11.03 8.87
CA LEU A 51 -10.94 10.68 8.27
C LEU A 51 -10.85 10.99 6.78
N SER A 52 -10.97 9.96 5.95
CA SER A 52 -10.95 10.10 4.51
C SER A 52 -12.31 10.61 4.07
N ARG A 53 -12.34 11.84 3.54
CA ARG A 53 -13.53 12.50 2.99
C ARG A 53 -13.34 12.82 1.51
N THR A 54 -12.53 12.03 0.81
CA THR A 54 -12.32 12.24 -0.63
C THR A 54 -13.47 11.63 -1.42
N ASP A 55 -13.78 12.22 -2.59
CA ASP A 55 -14.88 11.77 -3.45
C ASP A 55 -14.75 10.28 -3.85
N ASP A 56 -13.51 9.78 -3.97
CA ASP A 56 -13.20 8.37 -4.22
C ASP A 56 -13.73 7.45 -3.08
N ASP A 57 -13.66 7.90 -1.82
CA ASP A 57 -14.17 7.15 -0.66
C ASP A 57 -15.69 7.25 -0.52
N MET A 58 -16.28 8.35 -1.02
CA MET A 58 -17.74 8.51 -1.05
C MET A 58 -18.36 7.47 -1.96
N TRP A 59 -17.77 7.24 -3.14
CA TRP A 59 -18.22 6.18 -4.04
C TRP A 59 -18.12 4.78 -3.41
N GLU A 60 -17.02 4.50 -2.68
CA GLU A 60 -16.84 3.23 -1.98
C GLU A 60 -17.84 3.04 -0.82
N SER A 61 -18.11 4.07 -0.03
CA SER A 61 -19.07 4.02 1.06
C SER A 61 -20.52 3.83 0.56
N GLU A 62 -20.90 4.49 -0.52
CA GLU A 62 -22.21 4.34 -1.16
C GLU A 62 -22.43 2.93 -1.74
N LYS A 63 -21.40 2.31 -2.33
CA LYS A 63 -21.53 1.03 -3.03
C LYS A 63 -21.34 -0.20 -2.14
N LEU A 64 -20.53 -0.12 -1.08
CA LEU A 64 -20.14 -1.30 -0.29
C LEU A 64 -20.88 -1.43 1.04
N ILE A 65 -21.25 -0.32 1.70
CA ILE A 65 -21.72 -0.35 3.09
C ILE A 65 -23.22 -0.14 3.23
N GLY A 66 -23.87 0.57 2.29
CA GLY A 66 -25.32 0.71 2.30
C GLY A 66 -25.86 1.37 3.57
N GLY A 67 -25.65 2.69 3.70
CA GLY A 67 -26.43 3.53 4.62
C GLY A 67 -25.61 4.30 5.66
N ASP A 68 -25.91 5.60 5.73
CA ASP A 68 -25.87 6.62 6.80
C ASP A 68 -25.35 6.25 8.20
N ASP A 69 -24.23 5.54 8.32
CA ASP A 69 -23.51 5.40 9.60
C ASP A 69 -22.22 6.22 9.57
N GLU A 70 -22.27 7.42 10.15
CA GLU A 70 -21.09 8.30 10.31
C GLU A 70 -19.94 7.62 11.10
N SER A 71 -20.20 6.51 11.79
CA SER A 71 -19.18 5.73 12.50
C SER A 71 -18.33 4.81 11.60
N ASN A 72 -18.73 4.60 10.34
CA ASN A 72 -18.02 3.77 9.34
C ASN A 72 -17.11 4.58 8.39
N ALA A 73 -16.76 5.82 8.73
CA ALA A 73 -15.88 6.62 7.90
C ALA A 73 -14.52 5.92 7.70
N PHE A 74 -14.18 5.64 6.43
CA PHE A 74 -12.87 5.10 6.05
C PHE A 74 -11.77 6.00 6.62
N ARG A 75 -10.83 5.40 7.35
CA ARG A 75 -9.67 6.11 7.89
C ARG A 75 -8.48 5.86 6.98
N THR A 76 -8.03 6.92 6.34
CA THR A 76 -6.76 6.87 5.61
C THR A 76 -5.63 7.05 6.62
N ARG A 77 -4.78 6.02 6.74
CA ARG A 77 -3.57 6.06 7.56
C ARG A 77 -2.43 6.67 6.75
N ASN A 78 -1.97 7.84 7.16
CA ASN A 78 -0.81 8.50 6.56
C ASN A 78 0.41 8.29 7.44
N PHE A 79 1.40 7.59 6.90
CA PHE A 79 2.64 7.26 7.61
C PHE A 79 3.77 8.22 7.25
N ARG A 80 4.55 8.63 8.25
CA ARG A 80 5.74 9.47 8.07
C ARG A 80 6.85 9.04 9.04
N LEU A 81 8.11 9.08 8.61
CA LEU A 81 9.23 8.93 9.55
C LEU A 81 9.24 10.09 10.55
N THR A 82 9.44 9.76 11.82
CA THR A 82 9.76 10.74 12.87
C THR A 82 11.20 11.25 12.69
N PRO A 83 11.63 12.32 13.39
CA PRO A 83 13.04 12.71 13.41
C PRO A 83 13.96 11.54 13.82
N LEU A 84 13.56 10.77 14.82
CA LEU A 84 14.28 9.56 15.25
C LEU A 84 14.30 8.51 14.14
N GLY A 85 13.15 8.23 13.51
CA GLY A 85 13.07 7.31 12.37
C GLY A 85 13.96 7.72 11.20
N GLN A 86 14.12 9.02 10.95
CA GLN A 86 15.02 9.53 9.93
C GLN A 86 16.49 9.27 10.27
N GLU A 87 16.91 9.46 11.52
CA GLU A 87 18.28 9.14 11.95
C GLU A 87 18.63 7.65 11.75
N TYR A 88 17.70 6.76 12.11
CA TYR A 88 17.86 5.31 11.87
C TYR A 88 17.92 4.98 10.38
N PHE A 89 17.07 5.61 9.57
CA PHE A 89 17.06 5.41 8.13
C PHE A 89 18.37 5.90 7.48
N ASP A 90 18.89 7.04 7.90
CA ASP A 90 20.14 7.61 7.38
C ASP A 90 21.35 6.72 7.67
N ALA A 91 21.37 6.09 8.85
CA ALA A 91 22.37 5.07 9.19
C ALA A 91 22.20 3.81 8.33
N LEU A 92 20.98 3.27 8.24
CA LEU A 92 20.66 2.09 7.45
C LEU A 92 21.01 2.27 5.97
N GLN A 93 20.76 3.47 5.41
CA GLN A 93 21.01 3.77 4.01
C GLN A 93 22.50 3.61 3.64
N GLN A 94 23.42 3.76 4.59
CA GLN A 94 24.86 3.57 4.35
C GLN A 94 25.24 2.09 4.21
N GLU A 95 24.44 1.18 4.77
CA GLU A 95 24.65 -0.26 4.71
C GLU A 95 23.94 -0.90 3.50
N LEU A 96 22.95 -0.20 2.92
CA LEU A 96 22.19 -0.71 1.79
C LEU A 96 22.94 -0.50 0.46
N PRO A 97 22.88 -1.48 -0.46
CA PRO A 97 23.47 -1.31 -1.79
C PRO A 97 22.85 -0.15 -2.56
N ALA A 98 23.69 0.69 -3.17
CA ALA A 98 23.26 1.86 -3.94
C ALA A 98 22.24 1.50 -5.04
N LYS A 99 22.38 0.31 -5.65
CA LYS A 99 21.43 -0.19 -6.65
C LYS A 99 20.01 -0.34 -6.10
N LEU A 100 19.87 -0.89 -4.89
CA LEU A 100 18.58 -1.05 -4.23
C LEU A 100 17.93 0.32 -3.98
N LEU A 101 18.69 1.26 -3.42
CA LEU A 101 18.21 2.62 -3.17
C LEU A 101 17.74 3.32 -4.45
N GLN A 102 18.49 3.17 -5.54
CA GLN A 102 18.12 3.70 -6.85
C GLN A 102 16.83 3.07 -7.40
N GLN A 103 16.68 1.74 -7.28
CA GLN A 103 15.48 1.04 -7.71
C GLN A 103 14.26 1.48 -6.91
N THR A 104 14.36 1.54 -5.58
CA THR A 104 13.28 1.98 -4.69
C THR A 104 12.90 3.44 -4.96
N GLN A 105 13.88 4.33 -5.18
CA GLN A 105 13.61 5.72 -5.53
C GLN A 105 12.94 5.85 -6.91
N LYS A 106 13.39 5.08 -7.90
CA LYS A 106 12.78 5.05 -9.24
C LYS A 106 11.33 4.58 -9.18
N LEU A 107 11.08 3.49 -8.45
CA LEU A 107 9.74 2.94 -8.23
C LEU A 107 8.83 3.98 -7.57
N ARG A 108 9.29 4.60 -6.47
CA ARG A 108 8.53 5.66 -5.80
C ARG A 108 8.18 6.78 -6.78
N LYS A 109 9.16 7.28 -7.54
CA LYS A 109 8.94 8.37 -8.51
C LYS A 109 7.94 7.99 -9.61
N GLN A 110 7.95 6.74 -10.05
CA GLN A 110 7.05 6.26 -11.10
C GLN A 110 5.57 6.35 -10.68
N PHE A 111 5.27 6.05 -9.41
CA PHE A 111 3.90 5.97 -8.92
C PHE A 111 3.47 7.15 -8.03
N SER A 112 4.39 8.02 -7.57
CA SER A 112 4.09 9.09 -6.58
C SER A 112 3.14 10.19 -7.03
N GLY A 113 2.66 10.16 -8.28
CA GLY A 113 1.64 11.09 -8.79
C GLY A 113 0.42 10.41 -9.39
N TRP A 114 0.31 9.09 -9.27
CA TRP A 114 -0.82 8.36 -9.84
C TRP A 114 -2.03 8.46 -8.90
N PRO A 115 -3.24 8.71 -9.43
CA PRO A 115 -4.47 8.47 -8.68
C PRO A 115 -4.51 7.04 -8.16
N LEU A 116 -5.03 6.84 -6.94
CA LEU A 116 -5.10 5.51 -6.33
C LEU A 116 -5.80 4.50 -7.24
N ARG A 117 -6.91 4.90 -7.88
CA ARG A 117 -7.65 4.07 -8.82
C ARG A 117 -6.80 3.58 -10.00
N ASP A 118 -5.89 4.41 -10.50
CA ASP A 118 -4.98 4.05 -11.59
C ASP A 118 -3.88 3.10 -11.13
N LEU A 119 -3.37 3.29 -9.92
CA LEU A 119 -2.43 2.37 -9.29
C LEU A 119 -3.06 0.98 -9.08
N VAL A 120 -4.29 0.93 -8.55
CA VAL A 120 -5.05 -0.32 -8.36
C VAL A 120 -5.30 -0.98 -9.72
N ARG A 121 -5.70 -0.21 -10.75
CA ARG A 121 -5.89 -0.74 -12.11
C ARG A 121 -4.61 -1.38 -12.65
N TYR A 122 -3.47 -0.72 -12.49
CA TYR A 122 -2.18 -1.27 -12.93
C TYR A 122 -1.85 -2.58 -12.22
N VAL A 123 -2.04 -2.63 -10.90
CA VAL A 123 -1.84 -3.87 -10.13
C VAL A 123 -2.76 -4.98 -10.64
N TYR A 124 -4.02 -4.69 -10.91
CA TYR A 124 -5.01 -5.68 -11.33
C TYR A 124 -4.75 -6.21 -12.74
N GLN A 125 -4.27 -5.34 -13.65
CA GLN A 125 -3.92 -5.73 -15.02
C GLN A 125 -2.64 -6.57 -15.06
N LYS A 126 -1.64 -6.23 -14.24
CA LYS A 126 -0.32 -6.87 -14.27
C LYS A 126 -0.25 -8.13 -13.41
N TYR A 127 -0.98 -8.16 -12.30
CA TYR A 127 -0.93 -9.24 -11.31
C TYR A 127 -2.33 -9.80 -11.06
N GLU A 128 -2.94 -10.35 -12.12
CA GLU A 128 -4.34 -10.79 -12.13
C GLU A 128 -4.69 -11.78 -10.99
N SER A 129 -3.75 -12.63 -10.57
CA SER A 129 -3.94 -13.58 -9.47
C SER A 129 -4.38 -12.92 -8.15
N TYR A 130 -3.99 -11.66 -7.94
CA TYR A 130 -4.36 -10.87 -6.76
C TYR A 130 -5.74 -10.22 -6.84
N THR A 131 -6.46 -10.42 -7.95
CA THR A 131 -7.84 -9.95 -8.12
C THR A 131 -8.88 -11.00 -7.75
N SER A 132 -8.47 -12.22 -7.42
CA SER A 132 -9.36 -13.37 -7.22
C SER A 132 -10.36 -13.23 -6.07
N LYS A 133 -10.00 -12.46 -5.02
CA LYS A 133 -10.89 -12.12 -3.89
C LYS A 133 -11.38 -10.66 -3.92
N SER A 134 -11.08 -9.92 -4.98
CA SER A 134 -11.37 -8.49 -5.03
C SER A 134 -12.87 -8.22 -5.20
N LEU A 135 -13.40 -7.33 -4.35
CA LEU A 135 -14.78 -6.86 -4.38
C LEU A 135 -15.00 -5.74 -5.41
N ILE A 136 -13.93 -5.08 -5.84
CA ILE A 136 -13.96 -3.93 -6.76
C ILE A 136 -13.32 -4.23 -8.12
N ARG A 137 -13.00 -5.50 -8.42
CA ARG A 137 -12.36 -5.90 -9.68
C ARG A 137 -13.07 -5.33 -10.90
N ASP A 138 -14.38 -5.56 -10.98
CA ASP A 138 -15.17 -5.21 -12.16
C ASP A 138 -15.36 -3.70 -12.28
N ASP A 139 -15.33 -2.95 -11.17
CA ASP A 139 -15.34 -1.49 -11.19
C ASP A 139 -14.01 -0.89 -11.69
N ILE A 140 -12.91 -1.64 -11.54
CA ILE A 140 -11.57 -1.22 -11.94
C ILE A 140 -11.24 -1.66 -13.38
N LEU A 141 -11.55 -2.91 -13.73
CA LEU A 141 -11.19 -3.54 -15.01
C LEU A 141 -12.37 -3.67 -16.00
N GLY A 142 -13.59 -3.47 -15.55
CA GLY A 142 -14.80 -3.82 -16.30
C GLY A 142 -15.20 -5.29 -16.13
N PRO A 143 -16.44 -5.63 -16.54
CA PRO A 143 -16.95 -6.99 -16.46
C PRO A 143 -16.12 -7.93 -17.34
N ARG A 144 -15.92 -9.18 -16.88
CA ARG A 144 -15.31 -10.22 -17.72
C ARG A 144 -16.18 -10.40 -18.97
N ARG A 145 -15.59 -10.24 -20.15
CA ARG A 145 -16.23 -10.66 -21.40
C ARG A 145 -16.27 -12.19 -21.37
N ILE A 146 -17.47 -12.74 -21.24
CA ILE A 146 -17.77 -14.18 -21.31
C ILE A 146 -17.87 -14.59 -22.78
#